data_AF-A0ABC9ATK5-F1
#
_entry.id   AF-A0ABC9ATK5-F1
#
_cell.length_a   1.000
_cell.length_b   1.000
_cell.length_c   1.000
_cell.angle_alpha   90.00
_cell.angle_beta   90.00
_cell.angle_gamma   90.00
#
_symmetry.space_group_name_H-M   'P 1'
#
loop_
_entity.id
_entity.type
_entity.pdbx_description
1 polymer ?
#
loop_
_entity_poly.entity_id
_entity_poly.type
_entity_poly.pdbx_seq_one_letter_code
_entity_poly.pdbx_strand_id
1 'polypeptide(L)'
;MGLVFVVWVENSKGWDIGFIVCAICVLLGMLIWIAGFPLYRNQLPSGSPITRILQVLIAAFKKRNVKLPENSSELKQINQDDASVVEMLHRTEGFRCLDKAAVDTGKTGAWSLCSVTQVEETKIILRMVPIFLSSVLGYIPVPLILNFTVQQGNTMDTRLGAIHISPATLFVIPTVFQMVILIVYDQFIVPFLRRITGYVGGVTHLQRIGIGFLSATVATGIAALVEIKRRKVAEDNGLMDATTGIPISVFWLTVQFFLLGIVDVTSFVGLLEFFYSEASMGMKSIGSSMFYCILGVSAWLGSLLIQLANRFTRHSDGTGGWLDGTNLNRGKLDRFYGLLSVLELVSLFIYMFFARRYVYRNDQKVVVDGDNKSPSEGAINVI
;
A
#
# COMPACT_ATOMS: atom_id res chain seq x y z
N MET A 1 15.55 -7.78 -15.56
CA MET A 1 16.38 -7.32 -16.69
C MET A 1 16.58 -5.81 -16.69
N GLY A 2 15.52 -5.00 -16.75
CA GLY A 2 15.64 -3.52 -16.76
C GLY A 2 16.42 -2.95 -15.56
N LEU A 3 16.07 -3.34 -14.33
CA LEU A 3 16.75 -2.91 -13.10
C LEU A 3 18.26 -3.17 -13.15
N VAL A 4 18.67 -4.40 -13.44
CA VAL A 4 20.09 -4.80 -13.47
C VAL A 4 20.85 -4.05 -14.56
N PHE A 5 20.24 -3.88 -15.73
CA PHE A 5 20.85 -3.16 -16.85
C PHE A 5 21.06 -1.67 -16.52
N VAL A 6 20.03 -0.97 -16.03
CA VAL A 6 20.13 0.46 -15.69
C VAL A 6 21.16 0.68 -14.59
N VAL A 7 21.12 -0.12 -13.52
CA VAL A 7 22.09 -0.03 -12.42
C VAL A 7 23.51 -0.34 -12.90
N TRP A 8 23.69 -1.26 -13.84
CA TRP A 8 25.00 -1.53 -14.43
C TRP A 8 25.52 -0.35 -15.26
N VAL A 9 24.65 0.29 -16.06
CA VAL A 9 24.99 1.48 -16.84
C VAL A 9 25.40 2.62 -15.90
N GLU A 10 24.59 2.91 -14.87
CA GLU A 10 24.88 3.97 -13.90
C GLU A 10 26.22 3.77 -13.19
N ASN A 11 26.52 2.54 -12.78
CA ASN A 11 27.78 2.24 -12.07
C ASN A 11 29.01 2.15 -12.99
N SER A 12 28.84 1.73 -14.26
CA SER A 12 29.99 1.49 -15.17
C SER A 12 30.27 2.65 -16.13
N LYS A 13 29.22 3.39 -16.50
CA LYS A 13 29.28 4.45 -17.53
C LYS A 13 28.97 5.85 -16.96
N GLY A 14 28.34 5.92 -15.79
CA GLY A 14 27.97 7.19 -15.15
C GLY A 14 26.47 7.43 -15.11
N TRP A 15 26.06 8.28 -14.17
CA TRP A 15 24.66 8.63 -13.90
C TRP A 15 24.03 9.44 -15.03
N ASP A 16 24.82 10.30 -15.69
CA ASP A 16 24.42 11.09 -16.85
C ASP A 16 23.95 10.19 -18.01
N ILE A 17 24.74 9.17 -18.36
CA ILE A 17 24.40 8.21 -19.41
C ILE A 17 23.17 7.39 -19.00
N GLY A 18 23.10 6.94 -17.74
CA GLY A 18 21.94 6.23 -17.20
C GLY A 18 20.63 7.04 -17.37
N PHE A 19 20.64 8.32 -17.01
CA PHE A 19 19.48 9.20 -17.15
C PHE A 19 19.11 9.48 -18.62
N ILE A 20 20.09 9.64 -19.51
CA ILE A 20 19.84 9.82 -20.95
C ILE A 20 19.14 8.57 -21.53
N VAL A 21 19.62 7.37 -21.19
CA VAL A 21 18.99 6.12 -21.65
C VAL A 21 17.54 6.04 -21.17
N CYS A 22 17.29 6.33 -19.89
CA CYS A 22 15.93 6.39 -19.35
C CYS A 22 15.04 7.42 -20.07
N ALA A 23 15.57 8.62 -20.35
CA ALA A 23 14.85 9.66 -21.07
C ALA A 23 14.48 9.25 -22.50
N ILE A 24 15.39 8.59 -23.22
CA ILE A 24 15.13 8.05 -24.56
C ILE A 24 14.03 6.98 -24.50
N CYS A 25 14.05 6.07 -23.52
CA CYS A 25 13.00 5.07 -23.35
C CYS A 25 11.62 5.69 -23.11
N VAL A 26 11.54 6.72 -22.26
CA VAL A 26 10.28 7.45 -22.02
C VAL A 26 9.81 8.18 -23.28
N LEU A 27 10.72 8.84 -24.01
CA LEU A 27 10.42 9.50 -25.29
C LEU A 27 9.84 8.52 -26.31
N LEU A 28 10.48 7.36 -26.48
CA LEU A 28 9.99 6.31 -27.37
C LEU A 28 8.60 5.82 -26.95
N GLY A 29 8.37 5.60 -25.65
CA GLY A 29 7.06 5.25 -25.12
C GLY A 29 5.98 6.31 -25.43
N MET A 30 6.32 7.60 -25.28
CA MET A 30 5.42 8.71 -25.62
C MET A 30 5.11 8.75 -27.12
N LEU A 31 6.10 8.53 -27.99
CA LEU A 31 5.89 8.51 -29.44
C LEU A 31 4.97 7.36 -29.87
N ILE A 32 5.16 6.17 -29.30
CA ILE A 32 4.29 5.02 -29.52
C ILE A 32 2.85 5.33 -29.05
N TRP A 33 2.72 5.95 -27.87
CA TRP A 33 1.42 6.36 -27.33
C TRP A 33 0.70 7.37 -28.23
N ILE A 34 1.41 8.39 -28.73
CA ILE A 34 0.84 9.40 -29.66
C ILE A 34 0.41 8.72 -30.96
N ALA A 35 1.22 7.82 -31.51
CA ALA A 35 0.89 7.07 -32.72
C ALA A 35 -0.36 6.20 -32.55
N GLY A 36 -0.58 5.66 -31.34
CA GLY A 36 -1.76 4.87 -30.99
C GLY A 36 -3.02 5.68 -30.64
N PHE A 37 -2.89 6.99 -30.39
CA PHE A 37 -3.99 7.85 -29.94
C PHE A 37 -5.26 7.79 -30.82
N PRO A 38 -5.17 7.73 -32.17
CA PRO A 38 -6.36 7.62 -33.03
C PRO A 38 -7.15 6.30 -32.86
N LEU A 39 -6.53 5.26 -32.30
CA LEU A 39 -7.15 3.95 -32.10
C LEU A 39 -7.87 3.84 -30.75
N TYR A 40 -7.74 4.83 -29.88
CA TYR A 40 -8.24 4.77 -28.51
C TYR A 40 -9.74 5.12 -28.44
N ARG A 41 -10.52 4.31 -27.72
CA ARG A 41 -11.91 4.62 -27.40
C ARG A 41 -11.98 5.48 -26.14
N ASN A 42 -12.28 6.76 -26.32
CA ASN A 42 -12.41 7.69 -25.21
C ASN A 42 -13.71 7.45 -24.43
N GLN A 43 -13.60 7.35 -23.10
CA GLN A 43 -14.75 7.31 -22.21
C GLN A 43 -15.21 8.73 -21.84
N LEU A 44 -16.52 8.92 -21.71
CA LEU A 44 -17.10 10.19 -21.28
C LEU A 44 -16.71 10.48 -19.81
N PRO A 45 -16.33 11.73 -19.48
CA PRO A 45 -15.91 12.07 -18.13
C PRO A 45 -17.11 11.96 -17.15
N SER A 46 -17.02 11.04 -16.18
CA SER A 46 -18.07 10.80 -15.16
C SER A 46 -18.06 11.77 -13.96
N GLY A 47 -17.37 12.93 -14.10
CA GLY A 47 -17.15 13.89 -13.03
C GLY A 47 -16.11 13.45 -12.00
N SER A 48 -15.84 14.29 -10.99
CA SER A 48 -14.85 13.99 -9.94
C SER A 48 -15.49 13.28 -8.75
N PRO A 49 -15.04 12.06 -8.39
CA PRO A 49 -15.51 11.36 -7.21
C PRO A 49 -15.21 12.10 -5.89
N ILE A 50 -14.12 12.87 -5.84
CA ILE A 50 -13.77 13.69 -4.66
C ILE A 50 -14.81 14.80 -4.42
N THR A 51 -15.28 15.44 -5.50
CA THR A 51 -16.31 16.47 -5.41
C THR A 51 -17.62 15.89 -4.88
N ARG A 52 -17.97 14.65 -5.26
CA ARG A 52 -19.17 13.95 -4.74
C ARG A 52 -19.07 13.69 -3.23
N ILE A 53 -17.92 13.22 -2.75
CA ILE A 53 -17.66 13.04 -1.31
C ILE A 53 -17.85 14.37 -0.57
N LEU A 54 -17.24 15.44 -1.09
CA LEU A 54 -17.30 16.76 -0.45
C LEU A 54 -18.73 17.32 -0.41
N GLN A 55 -19.50 17.13 -1.49
CA GLN A 55 -20.91 17.49 -1.56
C GLN A 55 -21.73 16.80 -0.47
N VAL A 56 -21.55 15.48 -0.29
CA VAL A 56 -22.24 14.71 0.75
C VAL A 56 -21.88 15.20 2.15
N LEU A 57 -20.59 15.40 2.44
CA LEU A 57 -20.14 15.87 3.75
C LEU A 57 -20.71 17.26 4.08
N ILE A 58 -20.68 18.19 3.12
CA ILE A 58 -21.20 19.54 3.31
C ILE A 58 -22.73 19.54 3.43
N ALA A 59 -23.43 18.78 2.58
CA ALA A 59 -24.89 18.69 2.62
C ALA A 59 -25.37 18.05 3.95
N ALA A 60 -24.72 16.98 4.40
CA ALA A 60 -25.01 16.35 5.69
C ALA A 60 -24.77 17.31 6.85
N PHE A 61 -23.67 18.07 6.83
CA PHE A 61 -23.36 19.06 7.87
C PHE A 61 -24.39 20.20 7.91
N LYS A 62 -24.77 20.74 6.75
CA LYS A 62 -25.84 21.77 6.65
C LYS A 62 -27.18 21.27 7.18
N LYS A 63 -27.48 19.98 6.95
CA LYS A 63 -28.73 19.33 7.38
C LYS A 63 -28.62 18.61 8.72
N ARG A 64 -27.59 18.88 9.53
CA ARG A 64 -27.35 18.17 10.80
C ARG A 64 -28.53 18.23 11.80
N ASN A 65 -29.33 19.30 11.75
CA ASN A 65 -30.49 19.51 12.63
C ASN A 65 -31.81 18.95 12.05
N VAL A 66 -31.80 18.43 10.82
CA VAL A 66 -33.00 17.85 10.18
C VAL A 66 -33.26 16.45 10.75
N LYS A 67 -34.54 16.14 10.98
CA LYS A 67 -34.98 14.79 11.38
C LYS A 67 -34.85 13.85 10.19
N LEU A 68 -34.29 12.68 10.44
CA LEU A 68 -34.10 11.67 9.40
C LEU A 68 -35.41 10.88 9.25
N PRO A 69 -36.02 10.81 8.06
CA PRO A 69 -37.22 10.03 7.85
C PRO A 69 -36.93 8.52 8.01
N GLU A 70 -37.88 7.80 8.60
CA GLU A 70 -37.78 6.35 8.80
C GLU A 70 -37.95 5.58 7.49
N ASN A 71 -38.77 6.09 6.57
CA ASN A 71 -39.02 5.48 5.26
C ASN A 71 -37.91 5.79 4.26
N SER A 72 -37.30 4.76 3.66
CA SER A 72 -36.28 4.88 2.61
C SER A 72 -36.80 5.44 1.29
N SER A 73 -38.13 5.43 1.09
CA SER A 73 -38.81 5.97 -0.10
C SER A 73 -38.86 7.50 -0.14
N GLU A 74 -38.61 8.18 0.99
CA GLU A 74 -38.58 9.66 1.06
C GLU A 74 -37.20 10.25 0.74
N LEU A 75 -36.21 9.40 0.48
CA LEU A 75 -34.85 9.81 0.10
C LEU A 75 -34.69 9.85 -1.42
N LYS A 76 -33.92 10.82 -1.92
CA LYS A 76 -33.68 10.95 -3.36
C LYS A 76 -32.93 9.74 -3.93
N GLN A 77 -33.62 8.91 -4.71
CA GLN A 77 -33.02 7.84 -5.51
C GLN A 77 -32.55 8.38 -6.87
N ILE A 78 -31.62 7.66 -7.50
CA ILE A 78 -31.25 7.92 -8.90
C ILE A 78 -32.39 7.40 -9.78
N ASN A 79 -32.85 8.19 -10.75
CA ASN A 79 -33.87 7.76 -11.71
C ASN A 79 -33.33 6.57 -12.54
N GLN A 80 -34.18 5.58 -12.83
CA GLN A 80 -33.79 4.34 -13.53
C GLN A 80 -33.13 4.58 -14.91
N ASP A 81 -33.39 5.71 -15.57
CA ASP A 81 -32.77 6.05 -16.85
C ASP A 81 -31.28 6.44 -16.74
N ASP A 82 -30.84 6.97 -15.58
CA ASP A 82 -29.43 7.26 -15.27
C ASP A 82 -28.69 6.03 -14.67
N ALA A 83 -29.41 4.94 -14.39
CA ALA A 83 -28.90 3.76 -13.70
C ALA A 83 -28.05 2.83 -14.58
N SER A 84 -28.08 3.03 -15.90
CA SER A 84 -27.32 2.18 -16.84
C SER A 84 -25.78 2.29 -16.68
N VAL A 85 -25.28 3.28 -15.93
CA VAL A 85 -23.84 3.54 -15.76
C VAL A 85 -23.37 3.42 -14.30
N VAL A 86 -24.26 3.48 -13.31
CA VAL A 86 -23.88 3.59 -11.88
C VAL A 86 -24.58 2.51 -11.06
N GLU A 87 -23.77 1.70 -10.38
CA GLU A 87 -24.21 0.69 -9.43
C GLU A 87 -25.16 1.29 -8.37
N MET A 88 -26.37 0.74 -8.24
CA MET A 88 -27.31 1.15 -7.19
C MET A 88 -26.90 0.57 -5.85
N LEU A 89 -26.60 1.45 -4.89
CA LEU A 89 -26.26 1.09 -3.53
C LEU A 89 -27.48 1.21 -2.61
N HIS A 90 -27.78 0.13 -1.88
CA HIS A 90 -28.82 0.14 -0.87
C HIS A 90 -28.35 0.82 0.42
N ARG A 91 -29.31 1.42 1.13
CA ARG A 91 -29.05 2.16 2.37
C ARG A 91 -28.49 1.23 3.45
N THR A 92 -27.38 1.63 4.07
CA THR A 92 -26.79 0.94 5.22
C THR A 92 -27.04 1.71 6.52
N GLU A 93 -27.22 1.01 7.65
CA GLU A 93 -27.43 1.64 8.96
C GLU A 93 -26.22 2.39 9.53
N GLY A 94 -25.01 2.14 9.01
CA GLY A 94 -23.80 2.85 9.42
C GLY A 94 -23.81 4.33 8.99
N PHE A 95 -23.22 5.21 9.81
CA PHE A 95 -23.08 6.65 9.53
C PHE A 95 -24.41 7.36 9.18
N ARG A 96 -25.47 7.15 9.97
CA ARG A 96 -26.81 7.77 9.78
C ARG A 96 -26.81 9.29 9.66
N CYS A 97 -25.77 9.97 10.14
CA CYS A 97 -25.62 11.42 9.96
C CYS A 97 -25.46 11.82 8.49
N LEU A 98 -24.88 10.97 7.65
CA LEU A 98 -24.68 11.23 6.22
C LEU A 98 -25.95 11.05 5.41
N ASP A 99 -26.89 10.20 5.86
CA ASP A 99 -28.21 10.04 5.24
C ASP A 99 -28.98 11.36 5.17
N LYS A 100 -28.69 12.28 6.08
CA LYS A 100 -29.31 13.62 6.10
C LYS A 100 -29.02 14.42 4.83
N ALA A 101 -27.94 14.12 4.11
CA ALA A 101 -27.64 14.75 2.82
C ALA A 101 -28.68 14.44 1.73
N ALA A 102 -29.38 13.29 1.84
CA ALA A 102 -30.35 12.81 0.86
C ALA A 102 -31.81 13.16 1.19
N VAL A 103 -32.07 13.86 2.31
CA VAL A 103 -33.41 14.33 2.69
C VAL A 103 -33.81 15.53 1.85
N ASP A 104 -34.96 15.50 1.18
CA ASP A 104 -35.45 16.66 0.46
C ASP A 104 -35.97 17.74 1.43
N THR A 105 -35.43 18.96 1.28
CA THR A 105 -35.81 20.12 2.09
C THR A 105 -36.25 21.29 1.19
N GLY A 106 -36.62 21.02 -0.06
CA GLY A 106 -37.03 22.02 -1.05
C GLY A 106 -35.89 22.87 -1.65
N LYS A 107 -34.63 22.61 -1.28
CA LYS A 107 -33.45 23.27 -1.86
C LYS A 107 -32.75 22.33 -2.84
N THR A 108 -33.00 22.54 -4.13
CA THR A 108 -32.42 21.77 -5.23
C THR A 108 -31.02 22.27 -5.59
N GLY A 109 -30.02 21.40 -5.53
CA GLY A 109 -28.63 21.71 -5.90
C GLY A 109 -27.66 20.61 -5.47
N ALA A 110 -26.58 20.40 -6.20
CA ALA A 110 -25.61 19.33 -5.94
C ALA A 110 -24.94 19.43 -4.55
N TRP A 111 -24.89 20.62 -3.97
CA TRP A 111 -24.32 20.90 -2.63
C TRP A 111 -25.37 21.02 -1.51
N SER A 112 -26.64 20.77 -1.82
CA SER A 112 -27.74 20.80 -0.86
C SER A 112 -28.54 19.49 -0.85
N LEU A 113 -28.65 18.77 -1.95
CA LEU A 113 -29.39 17.51 -2.05
C LEU A 113 -28.58 16.47 -2.84
N CYS A 114 -28.14 15.41 -2.17
CA CYS A 114 -27.39 14.30 -2.75
C CYS A 114 -28.30 13.07 -2.94
N SER A 115 -27.93 12.16 -3.85
CA SER A 115 -28.64 10.88 -3.97
C SER A 115 -28.21 9.89 -2.90
N VAL A 116 -29.05 8.90 -2.60
CA VAL A 116 -28.72 7.80 -1.65
C VAL A 116 -27.43 7.07 -2.09
N THR A 117 -27.26 6.82 -3.39
CA THR A 117 -26.04 6.19 -3.92
C THR A 117 -24.79 7.01 -3.60
N GLN A 118 -24.80 8.34 -3.81
CA GLN A 118 -23.66 9.20 -3.47
C GLN A 118 -23.32 9.18 -1.97
N VAL A 119 -24.35 9.08 -1.12
CA VAL A 119 -24.19 8.96 0.33
C VAL A 119 -23.53 7.64 0.70
N GLU A 120 -24.02 6.52 0.16
CA GLU A 120 -23.46 5.19 0.42
C GLU A 120 -22.03 5.05 -0.13
N GLU A 121 -21.75 5.59 -1.31
CA GLU A 121 -20.41 5.75 -1.87
C GLU A 121 -19.45 6.43 -0.88
N THR A 122 -19.89 7.53 -0.28
CA THR A 122 -19.11 8.27 0.73
C THR A 122 -18.92 7.47 2.02
N LYS A 123 -19.95 6.74 2.47
CA LYS A 123 -19.87 5.86 3.65
C LYS A 123 -18.86 4.74 3.46
N ILE A 124 -18.77 4.15 2.26
CA ILE A 124 -17.80 3.11 1.93
C ILE A 124 -16.38 3.65 2.11
N ILE A 125 -16.07 4.80 1.52
CA ILE A 125 -14.74 5.43 1.68
C ILE A 125 -14.43 5.71 3.16
N LEU A 126 -15.38 6.28 3.90
CA LEU A 126 -15.19 6.56 5.34
C LEU A 126 -14.99 5.30 6.17
N ARG A 127 -15.62 4.18 5.81
CA ARG A 127 -15.41 2.89 6.47
C ARG A 127 -13.99 2.35 6.25
N MET A 128 -13.37 2.66 5.10
CA MET A 128 -12.00 2.26 4.79
C MET A 128 -10.93 3.15 5.45
N VAL A 129 -11.27 4.36 5.93
CA VAL A 129 -10.30 5.31 6.53
C VAL A 129 -9.49 4.72 7.70
N PRO A 130 -10.07 3.97 8.66
CA PRO A 130 -9.28 3.39 9.74
C PRO A 130 -8.24 2.37 9.26
N ILE A 131 -8.58 1.57 8.24
CA ILE A 131 -7.64 0.64 7.59
C ILE A 131 -6.55 1.42 6.84
N PHE A 132 -6.92 2.49 6.13
CA PHE A 132 -5.97 3.39 5.48
C PHE A 132 -4.96 3.98 6.49
N LEU A 133 -5.43 4.57 7.58
CA LEU A 133 -4.56 5.21 8.58
C LEU A 133 -3.63 4.22 9.29
N SER A 134 -4.15 3.05 9.67
CA SER A 134 -3.32 2.00 10.27
C SER A 134 -2.29 1.45 9.28
N SER A 135 -2.65 1.35 8.00
CA SER A 135 -1.72 0.91 6.95
C SER A 135 -0.64 1.94 6.64
N VAL A 136 -0.94 3.24 6.72
CA VAL A 136 0.09 4.31 6.65
C VAL A 136 1.17 4.06 7.70
N LEU A 137 0.79 3.80 8.95
CA LEU A 137 1.75 3.53 10.03
C LEU A 137 2.59 2.27 9.76
N GLY A 138 1.95 1.21 9.26
CA GLY A 138 2.65 -0.04 8.91
C GLY A 138 3.62 0.09 7.74
N TYR A 139 3.38 1.01 6.82
CA TYR A 139 4.24 1.23 5.65
C TYR A 139 5.39 2.21 5.88
N ILE A 140 5.40 3.00 6.98
CA ILE A 140 6.48 3.96 7.28
C ILE A 140 7.88 3.32 7.16
N PRO A 141 8.12 2.11 7.70
CA PRO A 141 9.47 1.55 7.72
C PRO A 141 9.93 0.98 6.39
N VAL A 142 9.01 0.58 5.50
CA VAL A 142 9.33 -0.02 4.21
C VAL A 142 10.31 0.84 3.38
N PRO A 143 10.02 2.10 3.03
CA PRO A 143 10.96 2.92 2.26
C PRO A 143 12.27 3.20 3.00
N LEU A 144 12.25 3.24 4.33
CA LEU A 144 13.44 3.45 5.15
C LEU A 144 14.37 2.23 5.08
N ILE A 145 13.81 1.03 5.27
CA ILE A 145 14.55 -0.24 5.19
C ILE A 145 15.17 -0.36 3.81
N LEU A 146 14.42 -0.11 2.73
CA LEU A 146 14.96 -0.19 1.37
C LEU A 146 16.17 0.74 1.17
N ASN A 147 16.06 2.02 1.58
CA ASN A 147 17.15 2.99 1.45
C ASN A 147 18.37 2.61 2.31
N PHE A 148 18.16 2.32 3.59
CA PHE A 148 19.26 1.97 4.49
C PHE A 148 19.91 0.64 4.13
N THR A 149 19.17 -0.31 3.56
CA THR A 149 19.73 -1.59 3.08
C THR A 149 20.75 -1.35 1.95
N VAL A 150 20.47 -0.40 1.03
CA VAL A 150 21.44 -0.03 -0.01
C VAL A 150 22.68 0.61 0.60
N GLN A 151 22.49 1.55 1.52
CA GLN A 151 23.61 2.21 2.22
C GLN A 151 24.45 1.21 3.01
N GLN A 152 23.81 0.28 3.71
CA GLN A 152 24.44 -0.81 4.43
C GLN A 152 25.23 -1.70 3.47
N GLY A 153 24.61 -2.11 2.36
CA GLY A 153 25.25 -2.95 1.35
C GLY A 153 26.47 -2.29 0.71
N ASN A 154 26.49 -0.95 0.57
CA ASN A 154 27.66 -0.22 0.06
C ASN A 154 28.89 -0.34 0.98
N THR A 155 28.69 -0.61 2.27
CA THR A 155 29.79 -0.80 3.23
C THR A 155 30.29 -2.26 3.32
N MET A 156 29.50 -3.21 2.81
CA MET A 156 29.72 -4.65 2.94
C MET A 156 30.58 -5.21 1.79
N ASP A 157 31.03 -6.46 1.94
CA ASP A 157 31.72 -7.15 0.86
C ASP A 157 30.72 -7.58 -0.24
N THR A 158 30.91 -6.99 -1.42
CA THR A 158 30.08 -7.16 -2.62
C THR A 158 30.64 -8.18 -3.61
N ARG A 159 31.73 -8.87 -3.26
CA ARG A 159 32.36 -9.88 -4.13
C ARG A 159 31.55 -11.17 -4.15
N LEU A 160 31.17 -11.61 -5.34
CA LEU A 160 30.71 -12.97 -5.63
C LEU A 160 31.75 -13.64 -6.54
N GLY A 161 32.74 -14.28 -5.93
CA GLY A 161 33.90 -14.80 -6.66
C GLY A 161 34.68 -13.66 -7.33
N ALA A 162 34.76 -13.69 -8.66
CA ALA A 162 35.44 -12.65 -9.46
C ALA A 162 34.55 -11.45 -9.82
N ILE A 163 33.24 -11.50 -9.52
CA ILE A 163 32.27 -10.48 -9.93
C ILE A 163 31.94 -9.56 -8.76
N HIS A 164 31.92 -8.26 -8.99
CA HIS A 164 31.43 -7.27 -8.03
C HIS A 164 29.95 -6.97 -8.29
N ILE A 165 29.12 -7.17 -7.27
CA ILE A 165 27.68 -6.94 -7.36
C ILE A 165 27.34 -5.62 -6.66
N SER A 166 26.79 -4.65 -7.41
CA SER A 166 26.35 -3.39 -6.80
C SER A 166 25.19 -3.64 -5.83
N PRO A 167 25.19 -3.06 -4.63
CA PRO A 167 24.12 -3.23 -3.64
C PRO A 167 22.73 -2.85 -4.18
N ALA A 168 22.64 -1.88 -5.08
CA ALA A 168 21.39 -1.52 -5.74
C ALA A 168 20.83 -2.64 -6.64
N THR A 169 21.68 -3.53 -7.18
CA THR A 169 21.19 -4.70 -7.93
C THR A 169 20.55 -5.76 -7.03
N LEU A 170 20.75 -5.71 -5.71
CA LEU A 170 20.18 -6.68 -4.77
C LEU A 170 18.66 -6.61 -4.71
N PHE A 171 18.03 -5.52 -5.16
CA PHE A 171 16.57 -5.45 -5.35
C PHE A 171 16.05 -6.44 -6.41
N VAL A 172 16.92 -7.08 -7.20
CA VAL A 172 16.54 -8.23 -8.01
C VAL A 172 16.09 -9.41 -7.14
N ILE A 173 16.65 -9.57 -5.95
CA ILE A 173 16.35 -10.66 -5.01
C ILE A 173 14.88 -10.63 -4.57
N PRO A 174 14.36 -9.54 -3.95
CA PRO A 174 12.94 -9.47 -3.59
C PRO A 174 12.05 -9.55 -4.83
N THR A 175 12.48 -9.04 -5.99
CA THR A 175 11.75 -9.17 -7.27
C THR A 175 11.59 -10.61 -7.73
N VAL A 176 12.64 -11.42 -7.63
CA VAL A 176 12.59 -12.85 -7.99
C VAL A 176 11.73 -13.61 -6.98
N PHE A 177 11.91 -13.35 -5.68
CA PHE A 177 11.10 -13.99 -4.65
C PHE A 177 9.62 -13.66 -4.78
N GLN A 178 9.24 -12.40 -5.01
CA GLN A 178 7.82 -12.06 -5.18
C GLN A 178 7.22 -12.78 -6.39
N MET A 179 7.94 -12.94 -7.51
CA MET A 179 7.43 -13.66 -8.69
C MET A 179 7.19 -15.13 -8.36
N VAL A 180 8.14 -15.78 -7.69
CA VAL A 180 8.02 -17.19 -7.28
C VAL A 180 6.88 -17.36 -6.26
N ILE A 181 6.84 -16.50 -5.24
CA ILE A 181 5.80 -16.52 -4.19
C ILE A 181 4.42 -16.29 -4.82
N LEU A 182 4.27 -15.37 -5.78
CA LEU A 182 3.01 -15.13 -6.46
C LEU A 182 2.53 -16.35 -7.24
N ILE A 183 3.41 -16.99 -8.01
CA ILE A 183 3.09 -18.24 -8.72
C ILE A 183 2.66 -19.32 -7.73
N VAL A 184 3.41 -19.48 -6.63
CA VAL A 184 3.09 -20.47 -5.59
C VAL A 184 1.75 -20.15 -4.92
N TYR A 185 1.51 -18.87 -4.64
CA TYR A 185 0.29 -18.40 -4.00
C TYR A 185 -0.93 -18.68 -4.86
N ASP A 186 -0.93 -18.25 -6.11
CA ASP A 186 -2.09 -18.38 -7.01
C ASP A 186 -2.34 -19.83 -7.45
N GLN A 187 -1.29 -20.61 -7.72
CA GLN A 187 -1.44 -21.97 -8.24
C GLN A 187 -1.67 -23.03 -7.16
N PHE A 188 -1.12 -22.85 -5.97
CA PHE A 188 -1.16 -23.89 -4.93
C PHE A 188 -1.88 -23.42 -3.66
N ILE A 189 -1.53 -22.25 -3.13
CA ILE A 189 -2.08 -21.77 -1.85
C ILE A 189 -3.56 -21.40 -1.99
N VAL A 190 -3.94 -20.63 -3.01
CA VAL A 190 -5.33 -20.20 -3.22
C VAL A 190 -6.27 -21.39 -3.42
N PRO A 191 -6.00 -22.36 -4.32
CA PRO A 191 -6.87 -23.52 -4.48
C PRO A 191 -6.97 -24.38 -3.21
N PHE A 192 -5.86 -24.54 -2.49
CA PHE A 192 -5.83 -25.29 -1.23
C PHE A 192 -6.65 -24.58 -0.14
N LEU A 193 -6.40 -23.29 0.10
CA LEU A 193 -7.11 -22.52 1.11
C LEU A 193 -8.59 -22.35 0.75
N ARG A 194 -8.92 -22.18 -0.53
CA ARG A 194 -10.33 -22.12 -0.99
C ARG A 194 -11.11 -23.37 -0.59
N ARG A 195 -10.50 -24.56 -0.64
CA ARG A 195 -11.14 -25.81 -0.20
C ARG A 195 -11.41 -25.84 1.31
N ILE A 196 -10.58 -25.17 2.10
CA ILE A 196 -10.68 -25.18 3.58
C ILE A 196 -11.59 -24.06 4.07
N THR A 197 -11.42 -22.85 3.55
CA THR A 197 -12.06 -21.63 4.07
C THR A 197 -13.34 -21.27 3.32
N GLY A 198 -13.50 -21.76 2.09
CA GLY A 198 -14.60 -21.40 1.21
C GLY A 198 -14.51 -19.99 0.61
N TYR A 199 -13.44 -19.22 0.85
CA TYR A 199 -13.29 -17.88 0.26
C TYR A 199 -12.76 -17.95 -1.17
N VAL A 200 -13.27 -17.07 -2.05
CA VAL A 200 -12.84 -16.99 -3.47
C VAL A 200 -11.32 -16.80 -3.56
N GLY A 201 -10.75 -15.89 -2.76
CA GLY A 201 -9.29 -15.66 -2.70
C GLY A 201 -8.51 -16.65 -1.81
N GLY A 202 -9.15 -17.70 -1.28
CA GLY A 202 -8.57 -18.60 -0.28
C GLY A 202 -8.50 -17.99 1.13
N VAL A 203 -8.13 -16.72 1.26
CA VAL A 203 -8.21 -15.92 2.49
C VAL A 203 -8.82 -14.56 2.20
N THR A 204 -9.29 -13.87 3.23
CA THR A 204 -9.80 -12.50 3.05
C THR A 204 -8.66 -11.53 2.78
N HIS A 205 -8.92 -10.42 2.07
CA HIS A 205 -7.87 -9.43 1.81
C HIS A 205 -7.24 -8.88 3.11
N LEU A 206 -8.03 -8.70 4.17
CA LEU A 206 -7.54 -8.19 5.45
C LEU A 206 -6.62 -9.20 6.16
N GLN A 207 -6.92 -10.51 6.06
CA GLN A 207 -6.02 -11.53 6.58
C GLN A 207 -4.70 -11.58 5.80
N ARG A 208 -4.76 -11.50 4.47
CA ARG A 208 -3.60 -11.43 3.59
C ARG A 208 -2.70 -10.25 3.94
N ILE A 209 -3.28 -9.05 4.13
CA ILE A 209 -2.53 -7.84 4.53
C ILE A 209 -1.87 -8.01 5.91
N GLY A 210 -2.58 -8.59 6.89
CA GLY A 210 -2.04 -8.83 8.23
C GLY A 210 -0.80 -9.73 8.23
N ILE A 211 -0.76 -10.75 7.36
CA ILE A 211 0.43 -11.59 7.16
C ILE A 211 1.60 -10.76 6.63
N GLY A 212 1.34 -9.84 5.71
CA GLY A 212 2.36 -8.92 5.20
C GLY A 212 2.93 -8.00 6.29
N PHE A 213 2.09 -7.39 7.13
CA PHE A 213 2.58 -6.57 8.26
C PHE A 213 3.37 -7.38 9.29
N LEU A 214 2.99 -8.63 9.54
CA LEU A 214 3.79 -9.53 10.37
C LEU A 214 5.15 -9.82 9.72
N SER A 215 5.17 -10.14 8.42
CA SER A 215 6.41 -10.38 7.66
C SER A 215 7.33 -9.15 7.67
N ALA A 216 6.78 -7.95 7.50
CA ALA A 216 7.51 -6.69 7.56
C ALA A 216 8.18 -6.50 8.94
N THR A 217 7.44 -6.70 10.03
CA THR A 217 7.96 -6.61 11.40
C THR A 217 9.14 -7.55 11.62
N VAL A 218 9.04 -8.80 11.12
CA VAL A 218 10.13 -9.79 11.20
C VAL A 218 11.30 -9.39 10.30
N ALA A 219 11.05 -8.86 9.10
CA ALA A 219 12.09 -8.38 8.18
C ALA A 219 12.95 -7.30 8.82
N THR A 220 12.32 -6.32 9.45
CA THR A 220 13.00 -5.22 10.16
C THR A 220 13.75 -5.72 11.39
N GLY A 221 13.18 -6.67 12.13
CA GLY A 221 13.88 -7.33 13.24
C GLY A 221 15.15 -8.05 12.76
N ILE A 222 15.07 -8.78 11.65
CA ILE A 222 16.25 -9.43 11.04
C ILE A 222 17.25 -8.38 10.56
N ALA A 223 16.81 -7.28 9.95
CA ALA A 223 17.68 -6.20 9.53
C ALA A 223 18.44 -5.58 10.71
N ALA A 224 17.79 -5.41 11.86
CA ALA A 224 18.44 -4.98 13.10
C ALA A 224 19.54 -5.96 13.54
N LEU A 225 19.25 -7.27 13.52
CA LEU A 225 20.22 -8.30 13.89
C LEU A 225 21.43 -8.36 12.93
N VAL A 226 21.18 -8.26 11.63
CA VAL A 226 22.24 -8.21 10.61
C VAL A 226 23.10 -6.96 10.81
N GLU A 227 22.49 -5.82 11.14
CA GLU A 227 23.23 -4.58 11.40
C GLU A 227 24.08 -4.66 12.68
N ILE A 228 23.56 -5.25 13.75
CA ILE A 228 24.34 -5.51 14.98
C ILE A 228 25.58 -6.34 14.64
N LYS A 229 25.40 -7.40 13.84
CA LYS A 229 26.50 -8.26 13.41
C LYS A 229 27.50 -7.51 12.54
N ARG A 230 27.03 -6.77 11.52
CA ARG A 230 27.87 -5.98 10.61
C ARG A 230 28.72 -4.95 11.37
N ARG A 231 28.09 -4.20 12.29
CA ARG A 231 28.79 -3.20 13.10
C ARG A 231 29.82 -3.84 14.03
N LYS A 232 29.48 -4.96 14.68
CA LYS A 232 30.43 -5.68 15.53
C LYS A 232 31.68 -6.12 14.75
N VAL A 233 31.50 -6.65 13.55
CA VAL A 233 32.62 -7.00 12.67
C VAL A 233 33.46 -5.77 12.30
N ALA A 234 32.84 -4.61 12.05
CA ALA A 234 33.57 -3.37 11.80
C ALA A 234 34.38 -2.91 13.02
N GLU A 235 33.82 -3.04 14.23
CA GLU A 235 34.48 -2.69 15.49
C GLU A 235 35.67 -3.62 15.79
N ASP A 236 35.45 -4.94 15.71
CA ASP A 236 36.46 -5.97 15.96
C ASP A 236 37.68 -5.85 15.01
N ASN A 237 37.47 -5.32 13.79
CA ASN A 237 38.52 -5.10 12.79
C ASN A 237 39.06 -3.66 12.78
N GLY A 238 38.60 -2.77 13.67
CA GLY A 238 39.02 -1.37 13.69
C GLY A 238 38.59 -0.53 12.48
N LEU A 239 37.57 -0.96 11.74
CA LEU A 239 37.07 -0.38 10.49
C LEU A 239 35.93 0.63 10.71
N MET A 240 35.79 1.19 11.91
CA MET A 240 34.69 2.12 12.24
C MET A 240 34.73 3.43 11.45
N ASP A 241 35.90 3.80 10.92
CA ASP A 241 36.08 4.98 10.05
C ASP A 241 36.16 4.64 8.56
N ALA A 242 36.17 3.33 8.22
CA ALA A 242 36.18 2.89 6.84
C ALA A 242 34.81 3.11 6.19
N THR A 243 34.80 3.67 4.98
CA THR A 243 33.56 3.89 4.22
C THR A 243 33.11 2.64 3.46
N THR A 244 34.00 1.68 3.22
CA THR A 244 33.75 0.43 2.49
C THR A 244 34.66 -0.70 2.99
N GLY A 245 34.35 -1.94 2.63
CA GLY A 245 35.26 -3.08 2.82
C GLY A 245 35.15 -3.78 4.18
N ILE A 246 33.99 -3.70 4.84
CA ILE A 246 33.75 -4.49 6.06
C ILE A 246 33.66 -5.96 5.64
N PRO A 247 34.41 -6.89 6.29
CA PRO A 247 34.51 -8.29 5.88
C PRO A 247 33.27 -9.10 6.28
N ILE A 248 32.12 -8.70 5.77
CA ILE A 248 30.83 -9.35 5.90
C ILE A 248 30.12 -9.30 4.55
N SER A 249 29.72 -10.47 4.07
CA SER A 249 29.11 -10.58 2.76
C SER A 249 27.75 -9.87 2.68
N VAL A 250 27.53 -9.14 1.60
CA VAL A 250 26.27 -8.45 1.33
C VAL A 250 25.06 -9.40 1.26
N PHE A 251 25.28 -10.70 1.02
CA PHE A 251 24.21 -11.71 0.98
C PHE A 251 23.52 -11.95 2.31
N TRP A 252 24.04 -11.46 3.45
CA TRP A 252 23.29 -11.46 4.71
C TRP A 252 21.98 -10.65 4.62
N LEU A 253 21.89 -9.69 3.69
CA LEU A 253 20.68 -8.90 3.40
C LEU A 253 19.62 -9.69 2.62
N THR A 254 19.95 -10.88 2.11
CA THR A 254 19.00 -11.72 1.35
C THR A 254 17.80 -12.13 2.19
N VAL A 255 17.98 -12.36 3.49
CA VAL A 255 16.91 -12.84 4.38
C VAL A 255 15.82 -11.79 4.57
N GLN A 256 16.21 -10.54 4.84
CA GLN A 256 15.25 -9.43 4.92
C GLN A 256 14.60 -9.15 3.56
N PHE A 257 15.34 -9.27 2.45
CA PHE A 257 14.75 -9.12 1.10
C PHE A 257 13.74 -10.22 0.76
N PHE A 258 13.98 -11.46 1.18
CA PHE A 258 12.99 -12.53 1.03
C PHE A 258 11.68 -12.20 1.75
N LEU A 259 11.76 -11.74 3.00
CA LEU A 259 10.59 -11.34 3.78
C LEU A 259 9.89 -10.12 3.19
N LEU A 260 10.63 -9.16 2.63
CA LEU A 260 10.04 -8.04 1.88
C LEU A 260 9.34 -8.52 0.59
N GLY A 261 9.84 -9.56 -0.08
CA GLY A 261 9.12 -10.20 -1.19
C GLY A 261 7.77 -10.79 -0.75
N ILE A 262 7.68 -11.34 0.47
CA ILE A 262 6.39 -11.77 1.05
C ILE A 262 5.49 -10.55 1.28
N VAL A 263 6.02 -9.44 1.83
CA VAL A 263 5.27 -8.18 2.04
C VAL A 263 4.65 -7.69 0.72
N ASP A 264 5.40 -7.72 -0.38
CA ASP A 264 4.90 -7.30 -1.69
C ASP A 264 3.69 -8.16 -2.15
N VAL A 265 3.81 -9.50 -2.07
CA VAL A 265 2.71 -10.37 -2.51
C VAL A 265 1.52 -10.33 -1.55
N THR A 266 1.71 -10.00 -0.28
CA THR A 266 0.67 -10.08 0.74
C THR A 266 0.04 -8.73 1.07
N SER A 267 0.80 -7.76 1.62
CA SER A 267 0.25 -6.46 2.00
C SER A 267 0.18 -5.48 0.85
N PHE A 268 1.16 -5.45 -0.06
CA PHE A 268 1.13 -4.48 -1.18
C PHE A 268 -0.02 -4.82 -2.13
N VAL A 269 -0.02 -6.04 -2.66
CA VAL A 269 -1.12 -6.52 -3.52
C VAL A 269 -2.44 -6.57 -2.74
N GLY A 270 -2.42 -7.04 -1.49
CA GLY A 270 -3.63 -7.16 -0.67
C GLY A 270 -4.31 -5.82 -0.37
N LEU A 271 -3.56 -4.74 -0.06
CA LEU A 271 -4.13 -3.42 0.14
C LEU A 271 -4.69 -2.84 -1.16
N LEU A 272 -3.96 -2.99 -2.27
CA LEU A 272 -4.42 -2.52 -3.58
C LEU A 272 -5.73 -3.21 -3.97
N GLU A 273 -5.79 -4.54 -3.87
CA GLU A 273 -7.00 -5.33 -4.13
C GLU A 273 -8.13 -4.97 -3.16
N PHE A 274 -7.84 -4.77 -1.87
CA PHE A 274 -8.82 -4.39 -0.86
C PHE A 274 -9.49 -3.05 -1.20
N PHE A 275 -8.71 -1.97 -1.39
CA PHE A 275 -9.30 -0.67 -1.67
C PHE A 275 -9.99 -0.62 -3.03
N TYR A 276 -9.49 -1.36 -4.02
CA TYR A 276 -10.11 -1.43 -5.34
C TYR A 276 -11.43 -2.21 -5.33
N SER A 277 -11.49 -3.35 -4.62
CA SER A 277 -12.68 -4.21 -4.54
C SER A 277 -13.78 -3.63 -3.66
N GLU A 278 -13.43 -2.96 -2.56
CA GLU A 278 -14.42 -2.34 -1.68
C GLU A 278 -15.02 -1.06 -2.28
N ALA A 279 -14.26 -0.30 -3.08
CA ALA A 279 -14.75 0.89 -3.76
C ALA A 279 -15.94 0.60 -4.69
N SER A 280 -16.90 1.53 -4.76
CA SER A 280 -18.00 1.45 -5.74
C SER A 280 -17.49 1.56 -7.16
N MET A 281 -18.28 1.08 -8.13
CA MET A 281 -17.95 1.23 -9.55
C MET A 281 -17.65 2.68 -9.95
N GLY A 282 -18.38 3.65 -9.40
CA GLY A 282 -18.16 5.08 -9.63
C GLY A 282 -16.91 5.66 -8.94
N MET A 283 -16.26 4.90 -8.05
CA MET A 283 -15.13 5.36 -7.22
C MET A 283 -13.90 4.45 -7.28
N LYS A 284 -13.84 3.50 -8.22
CA LYS A 284 -12.70 2.55 -8.34
C LYS A 284 -11.35 3.25 -8.45
N SER A 285 -11.28 4.38 -9.16
CA SER A 285 -10.06 5.18 -9.26
C SER A 285 -9.60 5.75 -7.90
N ILE A 286 -10.52 6.14 -7.02
CA ILE A 286 -10.21 6.55 -5.65
C ILE A 286 -9.63 5.36 -4.86
N GLY A 287 -10.21 4.16 -5.01
CA GLY A 287 -9.72 2.95 -4.34
C GLY A 287 -8.23 2.71 -4.58
N SER A 288 -7.80 2.64 -5.85
CA SER A 288 -6.38 2.52 -6.18
C SER A 288 -5.55 3.72 -5.74
N SER A 289 -6.10 4.93 -5.82
CA SER A 289 -5.39 6.15 -5.39
C SER A 289 -5.12 6.18 -3.89
N MET A 290 -6.03 5.64 -3.06
CA MET A 290 -5.83 5.52 -1.61
C MET A 290 -4.60 4.68 -1.30
N PHE A 291 -4.40 3.56 -2.01
CA PHE A 291 -3.21 2.74 -1.85
C PHE A 291 -1.91 3.51 -2.14
N TYR A 292 -1.83 4.22 -3.28
CA TYR A 292 -0.63 5.02 -3.58
C TYR A 292 -0.45 6.20 -2.62
N CYS A 293 -1.53 6.75 -2.08
CA CYS A 293 -1.47 7.76 -1.03
C CYS A 293 -0.86 7.21 0.27
N ILE A 294 -1.13 5.94 0.63
CA ILE A 294 -0.46 5.27 1.76
C ILE A 294 1.05 5.30 1.55
N LEU A 295 1.53 4.88 0.37
CA LEU A 295 2.96 4.87 0.06
C LEU A 295 3.57 6.27 0.13
N GLY A 296 2.92 7.27 -0.46
CA GLY A 296 3.41 8.67 -0.44
C GLY A 296 3.48 9.25 0.98
N VAL A 297 2.40 9.15 1.76
CA VAL A 297 2.35 9.68 3.13
C VAL A 297 3.34 8.94 4.03
N SER A 298 3.45 7.61 3.91
CA SER A 298 4.41 6.83 4.69
C SER A 298 5.86 7.23 4.43
N ALA A 299 6.24 7.55 3.18
CA ALA A 299 7.57 8.03 2.84
C ALA A 299 7.88 9.42 3.44
N TRP A 300 6.92 10.33 3.45
CA TRP A 300 7.06 11.64 4.12
C TRP A 300 7.18 11.49 5.63
N LEU A 301 6.33 10.66 6.24
CA LEU A 301 6.40 10.36 7.67
C LEU A 301 7.70 9.63 8.03
N GLY A 302 8.25 8.78 7.16
CA GLY A 302 9.55 8.15 7.34
C GLY A 302 10.70 9.17 7.38
N SER A 303 10.69 10.15 6.48
CA SER A 303 11.65 11.27 6.51
C SER A 303 11.54 12.09 7.81
N LEU A 304 10.32 12.35 8.28
CA LEU A 304 10.09 13.03 9.56
C LEU A 304 10.57 12.17 10.74
N LEU A 305 10.39 10.85 10.69
CA LEU A 305 10.84 9.93 11.73
C LEU A 305 12.37 9.94 11.87
N ILE A 306 13.12 10.00 10.77
CA ILE A 306 14.59 10.18 10.82
C ILE A 306 14.95 11.48 11.54
N GLN A 307 14.31 12.59 11.17
CA GLN A 307 14.59 13.90 11.79
C GLN A 307 14.28 13.90 13.29
N LEU A 308 13.15 13.30 13.69
CA LEU A 308 12.78 13.16 15.09
C LEU A 308 13.77 12.26 15.84
N ALA A 309 14.15 11.11 15.26
CA ALA A 309 15.13 10.22 15.85
C ALA A 309 16.45 10.95 16.10
N ASN A 310 16.98 11.69 15.11
CA ASN A 310 18.21 12.45 15.30
C ASN A 310 18.05 13.55 16.35
N ARG A 311 16.93 14.28 16.33
CA ARG A 311 16.64 15.33 17.32
C ARG A 311 16.60 14.81 18.75
N PHE A 312 15.93 13.68 19.00
CA PHE A 312 15.81 13.11 20.35
C PHE A 312 17.06 12.40 20.84
N THR A 313 17.91 11.94 19.93
CA THR A 313 19.09 11.13 20.27
C THR A 313 20.36 11.94 20.34
N ARG A 314 20.36 13.18 19.82
CA ARG A 314 21.45 14.13 19.94
C ARG A 314 21.68 14.46 21.42
N HIS A 315 22.88 14.17 21.91
CA HIS A 315 23.27 14.50 23.28
C HIS A 315 23.80 15.93 23.36
N SER A 316 23.73 16.52 24.57
CA SER A 316 24.26 17.86 24.85
C SER A 316 25.78 17.97 24.66
N ASP A 317 26.49 16.84 24.64
CA ASP A 317 27.96 16.76 24.61
C ASP A 317 28.56 16.82 23.18
N GLY A 318 27.74 17.16 22.17
CA GLY A 318 28.20 17.32 20.78
C GLY A 318 28.33 16.02 19.98
N THR A 319 28.05 14.86 20.58
CA THR A 319 27.87 13.61 19.81
C THR A 319 26.55 13.67 19.05
N GLY A 320 26.61 13.56 17.71
CA GLY A 320 25.44 13.60 16.82
C GLY A 320 24.37 12.55 17.16
N GLY A 321 23.17 12.71 16.59
CA GLY A 321 22.07 11.75 16.69
C GLY A 321 22.38 10.40 16.03
N TRP A 322 21.47 9.43 16.19
CA TRP A 322 21.67 8.04 15.74
C TRP A 322 22.02 7.90 14.26
N LEU A 323 21.50 8.78 13.40
CA LEU A 323 21.73 8.77 11.95
C LEU A 323 22.36 10.09 11.49
N ASP A 324 23.07 10.82 12.36
CA ASP A 324 23.76 12.04 11.97
C ASP A 324 25.13 11.72 11.31
N GLY A 325 25.38 12.35 10.17
CA GLY A 325 26.64 12.23 9.42
C GLY A 325 26.58 11.26 8.24
N THR A 326 27.71 11.16 7.52
CA THR A 326 27.83 10.34 6.30
C THR A 326 28.38 8.94 6.57
N ASN A 327 28.92 8.68 7.76
CA ASN A 327 29.52 7.40 8.12
C ASN A 327 28.50 6.51 8.85
N LEU A 328 27.98 5.51 8.12
CA LEU A 328 27.02 4.54 8.64
C LEU A 328 27.57 3.70 9.81
N ASN A 329 28.88 3.47 9.89
CA ASN A 329 29.49 2.62 10.92
C ASN A 329 29.46 3.28 12.31
N ARG A 330 29.59 4.62 12.34
CA ARG A 330 29.44 5.40 13.58
C ARG A 330 27.97 5.61 13.94
N GLY A 331 27.08 5.57 12.95
CA GLY A 331 25.64 5.58 13.14
C GLY A 331 25.14 4.41 13.98
N LYS A 332 24.00 4.60 14.63
CA LYS A 332 23.29 3.58 15.40
C LYS A 332 22.09 3.06 14.61
N LEU A 333 22.35 2.58 13.40
CA LEU A 333 21.32 2.06 12.49
C LEU A 333 20.59 0.85 13.10
N ASP A 334 21.27 0.00 13.85
CA ASP A 334 20.69 -1.10 14.62
C ASP A 334 19.58 -0.63 15.58
N ARG A 335 19.82 0.47 16.32
CA ARG A 335 18.83 1.05 17.24
C ARG A 335 17.67 1.65 16.49
N PHE A 336 17.94 2.27 15.34
CA PHE A 336 16.90 2.80 14.48
C PHE A 336 16.03 1.68 13.88
N TYR A 337 16.60 0.58 13.40
CA TYR A 337 15.85 -0.60 12.99
C TYR A 337 15.05 -1.22 14.14
N GLY A 338 15.59 -1.24 15.37
CA GLY A 338 14.83 -1.62 16.55
C GLY A 338 13.59 -0.74 16.78
N LEU A 339 13.74 0.59 16.68
CA LEU A 339 12.63 1.55 16.75
C LEU A 339 11.59 1.29 15.65
N LEU A 340 12.03 1.06 14.41
CA LEU A 340 11.14 0.72 13.30
C LEU A 340 10.36 -0.57 13.57
N SER A 341 11.02 -1.62 14.06
CA SER A 341 10.37 -2.90 14.38
C SER A 341 9.29 -2.74 15.46
N VAL A 342 9.54 -1.93 16.49
CA VAL A 342 8.52 -1.60 17.51
C VAL A 342 7.35 -0.83 16.90
N LEU A 343 7.61 0.13 16.00
CA LEU A 343 6.57 0.88 15.31
C LEU A 343 5.70 -0.02 14.41
N GLU A 344 6.30 -0.97 13.68
CA GLU A 344 5.57 -1.97 12.88
C GLU A 344 4.74 -2.90 13.75
N LEU A 345 5.28 -3.33 14.89
CA LEU A 345 4.55 -4.18 15.81
C LEU A 345 3.31 -3.45 16.36
N VAL A 346 3.45 -2.18 16.74
CA VAL A 346 2.32 -1.35 17.20
C VAL A 346 1.31 -1.14 16.06
N SER A 347 1.77 -0.84 14.85
CA SER A 347 0.87 -0.64 13.70
C SER A 347 0.13 -1.92 13.33
N LEU A 348 0.76 -3.10 13.43
CA LEU A 348 0.15 -4.41 13.26
C LEU A 348 -1.00 -4.63 14.26
N PHE A 349 -0.82 -4.28 15.54
CA PHE A 349 -1.90 -4.38 16.53
C PHE A 349 -3.07 -3.43 16.24
N ILE A 350 -2.77 -2.18 15.88
CA ILE A 350 -3.79 -1.19 15.49
C ILE A 350 -4.54 -1.66 14.24
N TYR A 351 -3.81 -2.18 13.25
CA TYR A 351 -4.39 -2.76 12.04
C TYR A 351 -5.32 -3.92 12.37
N MET A 352 -4.87 -4.89 13.16
CA MET A 352 -5.69 -6.04 13.57
C MET A 352 -6.97 -5.62 14.31
N PHE A 353 -6.89 -4.58 15.15
CA PHE A 353 -8.05 -4.04 15.86
C PHE A 353 -9.12 -3.49 14.90
N PHE A 354 -8.70 -2.76 13.85
CA PHE A 354 -9.62 -2.23 12.85
C PHE A 354 -10.08 -3.29 11.85
N ALA A 355 -9.19 -4.17 11.41
CA ALA A 355 -9.50 -5.28 10.51
C ALA A 355 -10.57 -6.21 11.08
N ARG A 356 -10.52 -6.51 12.38
CA ARG A 356 -11.55 -7.32 13.06
C ARG A 356 -12.92 -6.66 13.14
N ARG A 357 -12.98 -5.32 13.14
CA ARG A 357 -14.24 -4.56 13.16
C ARG A 357 -14.73 -4.17 11.77
N TYR A 358 -13.92 -4.39 10.75
CA TYR A 358 -14.28 -4.04 9.38
C TYR A 358 -15.31 -5.02 8.85
N VAL A 359 -16.41 -4.47 8.33
CA VAL A 359 -17.47 -5.25 7.68
C VAL A 359 -17.35 -5.03 6.17
N TYR A 360 -17.00 -6.11 5.48
CA TYR A 360 -16.92 -6.18 4.02
C TYR A 360 -18.23 -5.80 3.35
N ARG A 361 -18.13 -5.22 2.16
CA ARG A 361 -19.29 -4.84 1.37
C ARG A 361 -19.94 -6.04 0.68
N ASN A 362 -19.12 -6.89 0.06
CA ASN A 362 -19.56 -8.10 -0.63
C ASN A 362 -19.10 -9.34 0.14
N ASP A 363 -19.94 -10.38 0.21
CA ASP A 363 -19.52 -11.66 0.79
C ASP A 363 -18.47 -12.29 -0.13
N GLN A 364 -17.30 -12.61 0.43
CA GLN A 364 -16.17 -13.17 -0.30
C GLN A 364 -16.22 -14.71 -0.38
N LYS A 365 -17.28 -15.33 0.16
CA LYS A 365 -17.46 -16.78 0.13
C LYS A 365 -17.98 -17.26 -1.22
N VAL A 366 -17.45 -18.39 -1.67
CA VAL A 366 -17.95 -19.12 -2.82
C VAL A 366 -19.30 -19.71 -2.42
N VAL A 367 -20.39 -19.29 -3.08
CA VAL A 367 -21.67 -20.00 -2.99
C VAL A 367 -21.45 -21.32 -3.72
N VAL A 368 -21.26 -22.40 -2.96
CA VAL A 368 -21.30 -23.75 -3.52
C VAL A 368 -22.76 -23.99 -3.85
N ASP A 369 -23.10 -23.95 -5.13
CA ASP A 369 -24.44 -24.28 -5.61
C ASP A 369 -24.71 -25.75 -5.26
N GLY A 370 -25.45 -25.93 -4.18
CA GLY A 370 -25.64 -27.18 -3.47
C GLY A 370 -27.06 -27.22 -2.96
N ASP A 371 -27.91 -27.73 -3.84
CA ASP A 371 -29.26 -28.25 -3.63
C ASP A 371 -30.44 -27.33 -4.02
N ASN A 372 -31.18 -27.82 -5.01
CA ASN A 372 -32.42 -27.32 -5.62
C ASN A 372 -33.24 -26.32 -4.79
N LYS A 373 -33.18 -25.04 -5.17
CA LYS A 373 -34.37 -24.17 -5.17
C LYS A 373 -34.44 -23.38 -6.47
N SER A 374 -35.59 -23.50 -7.13
CA SER A 374 -36.00 -22.86 -8.38
C SER A 374 -35.63 -21.37 -8.45
N PRO A 375 -35.36 -20.83 -9.65
CA PRO A 375 -34.89 -19.46 -9.81
C PRO A 375 -36.02 -18.46 -9.49
N SER A 376 -35.83 -17.65 -8.45
CA SER A 376 -36.47 -16.34 -8.38
C SER A 376 -35.46 -15.30 -8.84
N GLU A 377 -35.88 -14.57 -9.87
CA GLU A 377 -35.17 -13.57 -10.67
C GLU A 377 -34.23 -12.64 -9.88
N GLY A 378 -33.06 -12.34 -10.45
CA GLY A 378 -32.35 -11.10 -10.13
C GLY A 378 -30.85 -11.16 -9.83
N ALA A 379 -30.12 -12.23 -10.15
CA ALA A 379 -28.65 -12.24 -9.98
C ALA A 379 -27.94 -11.92 -11.31
N ILE A 380 -27.46 -10.69 -11.44
CA ILE A 380 -26.55 -10.26 -12.50
C ILE A 380 -25.15 -10.81 -12.17
N ASN A 381 -24.66 -11.71 -13.03
CA ASN A 381 -23.28 -12.18 -13.02
C ASN A 381 -22.33 -11.00 -13.33
N VAL A 382 -21.34 -10.78 -12.46
CA VAL A 382 -20.17 -9.96 -12.78
C VAL A 382 -18.95 -10.87 -12.76
N ILE A 383 -18.29 -10.96 -13.91
CA ILE A 383 -17.01 -11.65 -14.14
C ILE A 383 -15.87 -10.88 -13.48
#